data_AF-A0A6V7J5P8-F1
#
_entry.id   AF-A0A6V7J5P8-F1
#
_cell.length_a   1.000
_cell.length_b   1.000
_cell.length_c   1.000
_cell.angle_alpha   90.00
_cell.angle_beta   90.00
_cell.angle_gamma   90.00
#
_symmetry.space_group_name_H-M   'P 1'
#
loop_
_entity.id
_entity.type
_entity.pdbx_description
1 polymer ?
#
loop_
_entity_poly.entity_id
_entity_poly.type
_entity_poly.pdbx_seq_one_letter_code
_entity_poly.pdbx_strand_id
1 'polypeptide(L)'
;HLLLCRVTLGKSFLQFSAMKMAHAPPGHHSVMGRPSQGGLVFPEYVVYRGEQAYPEYLITYQIVRPQQEPGSSGGEGSEER
;
A
#
# COMPACT_ATOMS: atom_id res chain seq x y z
N HIS A 1 4.98 -6.53 -13.26
CA HIS A 1 6.07 -6.93 -12.35
C HIS A 1 5.96 -6.14 -11.05
N LEU A 2 6.33 -6.73 -9.91
CA LEU A 2 6.39 -6.10 -8.58
C LEU A 2 7.81 -6.20 -8.04
N LEU A 3 8.29 -5.16 -7.36
CA LEU A 3 9.59 -5.19 -6.67
C LEU A 3 9.37 -5.46 -5.19
N LEU A 4 10.08 -6.46 -4.66
CA LEU A 4 10.25 -6.62 -3.22
C LEU A 4 11.63 -6.06 -2.87
N CYS A 5 11.61 -4.89 -2.24
CA CYS A 5 12.82 -4.14 -1.93
C CYS A 5 13.24 -4.33 -0.48
N ARG A 6 14.55 -4.35 -0.24
CA ARG A 6 15.12 -4.10 1.08
C ARG A 6 15.28 -2.60 1.25
N VAL A 7 14.62 -2.03 2.27
CA VAL A 7 14.57 -0.58 2.48
C VAL A 7 15.09 -0.23 3.87
N THR A 8 16.05 0.69 3.93
CA THR A 8 16.62 1.18 5.20
C THR A 8 15.81 2.37 5.71
N LEU A 9 14.96 2.13 6.72
CA LEU A 9 14.05 3.13 7.25
C LEU A 9 14.69 4.09 8.26
N GLY A 10 15.72 3.66 9.00
CA GLY A 10 16.28 4.44 10.10
C GLY A 10 15.22 4.92 11.10
N LYS A 11 15.40 6.12 11.67
CA LYS A 11 14.37 6.76 12.51
C LYS A 11 13.20 7.23 11.64
N SER A 12 12.03 6.63 11.85
CA SER A 12 10.81 6.91 11.08
C SER A 12 9.94 7.95 11.78
N PHE A 13 9.44 8.94 11.04
CA PHE A 13 8.43 9.89 11.54
C PHE A 13 7.03 9.29 11.34
N LEU A 14 6.23 9.21 12.41
CA LEU A 14 4.90 8.62 12.37
C LEU A 14 3.87 9.66 11.95
N GLN A 15 3.02 9.31 10.98
CA GLN A 15 1.94 10.17 10.52
C GLN A 15 0.71 9.35 10.14
N PHE A 16 -0.48 9.94 10.16
CA PHE A 16 -1.74 9.26 9.77
C PHE A 16 -1.99 9.26 8.25
N SER A 17 -1.13 9.95 7.49
CA SER A 17 -1.06 9.90 6.04
C SER A 17 0.40 9.91 5.59
N ALA A 18 0.72 9.16 4.54
CA ALA A 18 2.01 9.26 3.88
C ALA A 18 2.02 10.56 3.05
N MET A 19 2.31 11.69 3.70
CA MET A 19 2.45 12.96 2.98
C MET A 19 3.66 12.89 2.04
N LYS A 20 3.44 13.28 0.77
CA LYS A 20 4.55 13.58 -0.15
C LYS A 20 5.29 14.81 0.38
N MET A 21 6.49 14.58 0.93
CA MET A 21 7.41 15.63 1.32
C MET A 21 8.62 15.64 0.37
N ALA A 22 9.30 16.78 0.28
CA ALA A 22 10.53 16.88 -0.52
C ALA A 22 11.73 16.22 0.16
N HIS A 23 11.67 16.02 1.48
CA HIS A 23 12.72 15.46 2.31
C HIS A 23 12.11 14.83 3.58
N ALA A 24 12.87 13.97 4.25
CA ALA A 24 12.49 13.47 5.56
C ALA A 24 12.42 14.63 6.57
N PRO A 25 11.50 14.61 7.55
CA PRO A 25 11.48 15.60 8.63
C PRO A 25 12.82 15.67 9.36
N PRO A 26 13.20 16.81 9.96
CA PRO A 26 14.45 16.95 10.69
C PRO A 26 14.65 15.83 11.72
N GLY A 27 15.84 15.23 11.72
CA GLY A 27 16.20 14.11 12.59
C GLY A 27 15.55 12.76 12.24
N HIS A 28 14.88 12.65 11.09
CA HIS A 28 14.27 11.41 10.59
C HIS A 28 14.86 11.03 9.23
N HIS A 29 14.69 9.77 8.86
CA HIS A 29 15.23 9.18 7.63
C HIS A 29 14.13 8.64 6.73
N SER A 30 12.93 8.48 7.28
CA SER A 30 11.75 7.98 6.58
C SER A 30 10.48 8.47 7.26
N VAL A 31 9.35 8.28 6.58
CA VAL A 31 8.01 8.50 7.12
C VAL A 31 7.25 7.19 7.07
N MET A 32 6.51 6.89 8.14
CA MET A 32 5.57 5.79 8.20
C MET A 32 4.17 6.36 8.35
N GLY A 33 3.36 6.19 7.31
CA GLY A 33 1.92 6.39 7.34
C GLY A 33 1.25 5.23 8.09
N ARG A 34 0.64 5.48 9.25
CA ARG A 34 -0.12 4.48 9.99
C ARG A 34 -1.58 4.47 9.53
N PRO A 35 -2.22 3.28 9.49
CA PRO A 35 -3.65 3.19 9.25
C PRO A 35 -4.45 4.00 10.27
N SER A 36 -5.51 4.66 9.80
CA SER A 36 -6.43 5.43 10.65
C SER A 36 -7.84 5.46 10.06
N GLN A 37 -8.84 5.70 10.91
CA GLN A 37 -10.22 5.88 10.46
C GLN A 37 -10.30 7.11 9.53
N GLY A 38 -10.78 6.92 8.30
CA GLY A 38 -10.84 7.97 7.28
C GLY A 38 -9.50 8.31 6.61
N GLY A 39 -8.43 7.56 6.90
CA GLY A 39 -7.10 7.74 6.31
C GLY A 39 -6.62 6.48 5.60
N LEU A 40 -5.37 6.10 5.82
CA LEU A 40 -4.78 4.90 5.21
C LEU A 40 -5.44 3.61 5.73
N VAL A 41 -5.64 2.66 4.83
CA VAL A 41 -6.11 1.29 5.19
C VAL A 41 -4.94 0.41 5.61
N PHE A 42 -3.79 0.55 4.94
CA PHE A 42 -2.57 -0.20 5.20
C PHE A 42 -1.40 0.75 5.50
N PRO A 43 -0.37 0.30 6.23
CA PRO A 43 0.79 1.13 6.48
C PRO A 43 1.55 1.42 5.18
N GLU A 44 1.99 2.65 5.03
CA GLU A 44 2.79 3.09 3.89
C GLU A 44 4.12 3.66 4.38
N TYR A 45 5.20 3.41 3.64
CA TYR A 45 6.55 3.83 4.00
C TYR A 45 7.13 4.70 2.89
N VAL A 46 7.69 5.85 3.28
CA VAL A 46 8.33 6.79 2.36
C VAL A 46 9.78 7.00 2.78
N VAL A 47 10.69 6.79 1.82
CA VAL A 47 12.10 7.19 1.90
C VAL A 47 12.38 8.28 0.86
N TYR A 48 13.36 9.13 1.14
CA TYR A 48 13.60 10.35 0.35
C TYR A 48 14.92 10.31 -0.41
N ARG A 49 15.68 9.22 -0.25
CA ARG A 49 16.97 8.98 -0.89
C ARG A 49 16.94 7.64 -1.60
N GLY A 50 17.41 7.60 -2.85
CA GLY A 50 17.41 6.38 -3.67
C GLY A 50 18.27 5.29 -3.06
N GLU A 51 19.39 5.66 -2.45
CA GLU A 51 20.33 4.74 -1.79
C GLU A 51 19.74 4.00 -0.58
N GLN A 52 18.58 4.43 -0.05
CA GLN A 52 17.90 3.72 1.03
C GLN A 52 17.14 2.47 0.56
N ALA A 53 16.92 2.29 -0.75
CA ALA A 53 16.15 1.17 -1.29
C ALA A 53 17.01 0.35 -2.26
N TYR A 54 17.11 -0.95 -1.99
CA TYR A 54 17.74 -1.92 -2.89
C TYR A 54 16.67 -2.86 -3.44
N PRO A 55 16.46 -2.93 -4.77
CA PRO A 55 15.50 -3.85 -5.38
C PRO A 55 16.04 -5.28 -5.30
N GLU A 56 15.65 -6.01 -4.26
CA GLU A 56 16.22 -7.33 -3.96
C GLU A 56 15.59 -8.41 -4.84
N TYR A 57 14.28 -8.33 -5.10
CA TYR A 57 13.57 -9.29 -5.94
C TYR A 57 12.65 -8.62 -6.95
N LEU A 58 12.58 -9.19 -8.17
CA LEU A 58 11.61 -8.84 -9.21
C LEU A 58 10.61 -9.99 -9.36
N ILE A 59 9.36 -9.73 -8.99
CA ILE A 59 8.27 -10.69 -9.00
C ILE A 59 7.42 -10.48 -10.24
N THR A 60 7.22 -11.54 -11.02
CA THR A 60 6.28 -11.56 -12.15
C THR A 60 5.05 -12.34 -11.73
N TYR A 61 3.86 -11.73 -11.87
CA TYR A 61 2.61 -12.31 -11.39
C TYR A 61 1.45 -11.89 -12.29
N GLN A 62 0.32 -12.58 -12.15
CA GLN A 62 -0.95 -12.23 -12.77
C GLN A 62 -2.00 -12.07 -11.68
N ILE A 63 -2.82 -11.02 -11.79
CA ILE A 63 -3.98 -10.85 -10.90
C ILE A 63 -5.08 -11.76 -11.42
N VAL A 64 -5.45 -12.76 -10.63
CA VAL A 64 -6.48 -13.74 -10.99
C VAL A 64 -7.84 -13.21 -10.58
N ARG A 65 -8.85 -13.33 -11.45
CA ARG A 65 -10.23 -13.00 -11.10
C ARG A 65 -10.71 -13.96 -10.01
N PRO A 66 -11.40 -13.47 -8.96
CA PRO A 66 -12.03 -14.35 -7.99
C PRO A 66 -12.95 -15.33 -8.71
N GLN A 67 -12.90 -16.60 -8.34
CA GLN A 67 -13.85 -17.59 -8.82
C GLN A 67 -15.22 -17.21 -8.25
N GLN A 68 -16.24 -17.04 -9.12
CA GLN A 68 -17.61 -16.92 -8.65
C GLN A 68 -17.95 -18.25 -7.97
N GLU A 69 -18.28 -18.21 -6.68
CA GLU A 69 -18.82 -19.40 -6.03
C GLU A 69 -20.13 -19.77 -6.73
N PRO A 70 -20.31 -21.03 -7.19
CA PRO A 70 -21.56 -21.50 -7.76
C PRO A 70 -22.61 -21.56 -6.65
N GLY A 71 -23.21 -20.42 -6.34
CA GLY A 71 -24.16 -20.28 -5.23
C GLY A 71 -24.74 -18.87 -5.03
N SER A 72 -24.12 -17.79 -5.52
CA SER A 72 -24.78 -16.48 -5.52
C SER A 72 -25.65 -16.29 -6.77
N SER A 73 -26.69 -17.11 -6.91
CA SER A 73 -27.82 -16.74 -7.75
C SER A 73 -28.47 -15.51 -7.11
N GLY A 74 -28.10 -14.32 -7.58
CA GLY A 74 -28.85 -13.10 -7.33
C GLY A 74 -30.27 -13.35 -7.81
N GLY A 75 -31.21 -13.43 -6.86
CA GLY A 75 -32.62 -13.35 -7.17
C GLY A 75 -32.91 -11.94 -7.67
N GLU A 76 -32.87 -11.74 -8.99
CA GLU A 76 -33.57 -10.64 -9.64
C GLU A 76 -35.06 -10.98 -9.59
N GLY A 77 -35.68 -10.64 -8.45
CA GLY A 77 -37.13 -10.54 -8.32
C GLY A 77 -37.61 -9.36 -9.15
N SER A 78 -38.35 -9.67 -10.20
CA SER A 78 -39.15 -8.79 -11.03
C SER A 78 -40.10 -7.90 -10.22
N GLU A 79 -40.04 -6.59 -10.41
CA GLU A 79 -41.16 -5.68 -10.10
C GLU A 79 -41.20 -4.52 -11.12
N GLU A 80 -41.89 -4.74 -12.24
CA GLU A 80 -42.44 -3.68 -13.08
C GLU A 80 -43.81 -4.11 -13.62
N ARG A 81 -44.83 -3.30 -13.25
CA ARG A 81 -46.20 -3.16 -13.76
C ARG A 81 -47.35 -3.86 -13.03
#